data_AF-P53367-F1
#
_entry.id   AF-P53367-F1
#
_cell.length_a   1.000
_cell.length_b   1.000
_cell.length_c   1.000
_cell.angle_alpha   90.00
_cell.angle_beta   90.00
_cell.angle_gamma   90.00
#
_symmetry.space_group_name_H-M   'P 1'
#
loop_
_entity.id
_entity.type
_entity.pdbx_description
1 polymer ?
#
loop_
_entity_poly.entity_id
_entity_poly.type
_entity_poly.pdbx_seq_one_letter_code
_entity_poly.pdbx_strand_id
1 'polypeptide(L)'
;MAQESPKNSAAEIPVTSNGEVDDSREHSFNRDLKHSLPSGLGLSETQITSHGFDNTKEGVIEAGAFQGSPAPPLPSVMSPSRVAASRLAQQGSDLIVPAGGQRTQTKSGPVILADEIKNPAMEKLELVRKWSLNTYKCTRQIISEKLGRGSRTVDLELEAQIDILRDNKKKYENILKLAQTLSTQLFQMVHTQRQLGDAFADLSLKSLELHEEFGYNADTQKLLAKNGETLLGAINFFIASVNTLVNKTIEDTLMTVKQYESARIEYDAYRTDLEELNLGPRDANTLPKIEQSQHLFQAHKEKYDKMRNDVSVKLKFLEENKVKVLHNQLVLFHNAIAAYFAGNQKQLEQTLKQFHIKLKTPGVDAPSWLEEQ
;
A
#
# COMPACT_ATOMS: atom_id res chain seq x y z
N MET A 1 40.42 31.49 50.50
CA MET A 1 39.04 31.15 50.88
C MET A 1 38.15 31.53 49.71
N ALA A 2 37.43 30.55 49.17
CA ALA A 2 36.91 30.54 47.81
C ALA A 2 35.69 31.44 47.57
N GLN A 3 35.63 31.96 46.35
CA GLN A 3 34.63 32.82 45.75
C GLN A 3 33.74 31.99 44.79
N GLU A 4 32.55 32.51 44.49
CA GLU A 4 31.71 32.24 43.30
C GLU A 4 30.61 31.14 43.29
N SER A 5 29.38 31.68 43.18
CA SER A 5 28.38 31.46 42.13
C SER A 5 27.24 30.41 42.28
N PRO A 6 26.00 30.78 41.91
CA PRO A 6 24.78 29.98 42.14
C PRO A 6 24.47 29.03 40.98
N LYS A 7 23.92 27.84 41.29
CA LYS A 7 23.47 26.84 40.31
C LYS A 7 22.03 27.08 39.85
N ASN A 8 21.94 27.47 38.58
CA ASN A 8 21.07 27.01 37.50
C ASN A 8 19.57 26.74 37.75
N SER A 9 18.81 27.54 37.01
CA SER A 9 17.43 27.36 36.53
C SER A 9 17.16 25.95 35.99
N ALA A 10 16.06 25.34 36.44
CA ALA A 10 15.52 24.10 35.93
C ALA A 10 14.84 24.36 34.57
N ALA A 11 15.34 23.71 33.53
CA ALA A 11 14.71 23.71 32.21
C ALA A 11 13.48 22.80 32.23
N GLU A 12 12.30 23.40 32.09
CA GLU A 12 11.04 22.72 31.80
C GLU A 12 11.12 22.08 30.40
N ILE A 13 10.87 20.76 30.31
CA ILE A 13 10.75 20.05 29.05
C ILE A 13 9.28 20.12 28.61
N PRO A 14 8.93 20.81 27.52
CA PRO A 14 7.56 20.83 27.03
C PRO A 14 7.21 19.48 26.42
N VAL A 15 6.15 18.85 26.94
CA VAL A 15 5.49 17.69 26.32
C VAL A 15 4.78 18.18 25.07
N THR A 16 5.42 18.07 23.91
CA THR A 16 4.76 18.37 22.63
C THR A 16 3.80 17.22 22.30
N SER A 17 2.50 17.51 22.41
CA SER A 17 1.43 16.78 21.74
C SER A 17 1.75 16.69 20.26
N ASN A 18 1.63 15.50 19.66
CA ASN A 18 1.74 15.33 18.20
C ASN A 18 0.68 16.20 17.54
N GLY A 19 1.13 17.33 16.98
CA GLY A 19 0.32 18.20 16.15
C GLY A 19 -0.03 17.49 14.84
N GLU A 20 -1.33 17.47 14.55
CA GLU A 20 -1.85 17.39 13.19
C GLU A 20 -1.21 18.50 12.37
N VAL A 21 -0.45 18.12 11.34
CA VAL A 21 -0.17 19.02 10.23
C VAL A 21 -1.23 18.75 9.18
N ASP A 22 -2.12 19.73 9.11
CA ASP A 22 -3.07 20.00 8.06
C ASP A 22 -2.37 19.98 6.68
N ASP A 23 -2.70 19.00 5.83
CA ASP A 23 -2.47 19.07 4.38
C ASP A 23 -3.82 19.11 3.66
N SER A 24 -4.56 20.17 3.95
CA SER A 24 -5.72 20.60 3.17
C SER A 24 -5.26 21.17 1.83
N ARG A 25 -5.09 20.31 0.81
CA ARG A 25 -5.30 20.58 -0.63
C ARG A 25 -4.67 19.45 -1.46
N GLU A 26 -5.46 18.43 -1.81
CA GLU A 26 -5.35 17.68 -3.10
C GLU A 26 -6.31 16.47 -3.22
N HIS A 27 -7.15 16.18 -2.22
CA HIS A 27 -7.96 14.95 -2.20
C HIS A 27 -9.34 14.98 -2.88
N SER A 28 -9.71 16.04 -3.62
CA SER A 28 -11.06 16.13 -4.22
C SER A 28 -11.26 15.45 -5.59
N PHE A 29 -10.22 14.98 -6.29
CA PHE A 29 -10.40 14.43 -7.65
C PHE A 29 -10.45 12.90 -7.75
N ASN A 30 -10.19 12.17 -6.66
CA ASN A 30 -10.21 10.70 -6.66
C ASN A 30 -11.57 10.09 -6.27
N ARG A 31 -12.57 10.93 -5.97
CA ARG A 31 -13.89 10.48 -5.52
C ARG A 31 -14.87 10.23 -6.67
N ASP A 32 -14.69 10.89 -7.80
CA ASP A 32 -15.61 10.79 -8.94
C ASP A 32 -15.29 9.63 -9.91
N LEU A 33 -14.08 9.06 -9.88
CA LEU A 33 -13.74 7.89 -10.70
C LEU A 33 -14.29 6.56 -10.13
N LYS A 34 -14.85 6.59 -8.91
CA LYS A 34 -15.38 5.39 -8.24
C LYS A 34 -16.82 5.04 -8.63
N HIS A 35 -17.47 5.84 -9.47
CA HIS A 35 -18.88 5.64 -9.86
C HIS A 35 -19.11 5.30 -11.34
N SER A 36 -18.06 5.03 -12.11
CA SER A 36 -18.17 4.78 -13.55
C SER A 36 -17.32 3.60 -14.00
N LEU A 37 -17.67 2.38 -13.61
CA LEU A 37 -17.31 1.16 -14.36
C LEU A 37 -18.24 0.00 -13.95
N PRO A 38 -19.07 -0.53 -14.85
CA PRO A 38 -19.82 -1.75 -14.61
C PRO A 38 -18.88 -2.96 -14.56
N SER A 39 -19.21 -3.89 -13.68
CA SER A 39 -18.64 -5.22 -13.54
C SER A 39 -18.46 -5.94 -14.88
N GLY A 40 -17.28 -6.52 -15.12
CA GLY A 40 -17.09 -7.61 -16.09
C GLY A 40 -16.38 -7.22 -17.39
N LEU A 41 -15.05 -7.16 -17.36
CA LEU A 41 -14.24 -7.50 -18.52
C LEU A 41 -13.48 -8.79 -18.20
N GLY A 42 -14.15 -9.92 -18.47
CA GLY A 42 -13.52 -11.23 -18.49
C GLY A 42 -12.58 -11.30 -19.68
N LEU A 43 -11.30 -11.03 -19.45
CA LEU A 43 -10.26 -11.39 -20.40
C LEU A 43 -9.96 -12.88 -20.20
N SER A 44 -10.72 -13.72 -20.91
CA SER A 44 -10.41 -15.13 -21.08
C SER A 44 -9.07 -15.23 -21.81
N GLU A 45 -8.06 -15.67 -21.06
CA GLU A 45 -6.93 -16.52 -21.48
C GLU A 45 -6.57 -16.45 -22.97
N THR A 46 -5.82 -15.42 -23.37
CA THR A 46 -5.10 -15.45 -24.65
C THR A 46 -3.71 -16.00 -24.38
N GLN A 47 -3.58 -17.32 -24.53
CA GLN A 47 -2.32 -18.04 -24.52
C GLN A 47 -1.54 -17.67 -25.79
N ILE A 48 -0.69 -16.62 -25.72
CA ILE A 48 0.26 -16.30 -26.79
C ILE A 48 1.59 -16.91 -26.39
N THR A 49 1.89 -18.06 -26.97
CA THR A 49 3.18 -18.74 -26.83
C THR A 49 4.25 -17.97 -27.60
N SER A 50 5.24 -17.40 -26.90
CA SER A 50 6.47 -16.91 -27.52
C SER A 50 7.40 -18.10 -27.75
N HIS A 51 7.30 -18.77 -28.90
CA HIS A 51 8.30 -19.76 -29.30
C HIS A 51 9.52 -19.06 -29.90
N GLY A 52 10.64 -19.23 -29.20
CA GLY A 52 11.97 -18.93 -29.71
C GLY A 52 12.38 -19.91 -30.81
N PHE A 53 13.21 -19.37 -31.72
CA PHE A 53 14.22 -20.02 -32.54
C PHE A 53 14.22 -21.57 -32.61
N ASP A 54 13.80 -22.04 -33.79
CA ASP A 54 14.56 -22.92 -34.69
C ASP A 54 15.10 -24.26 -34.14
N ASN A 55 14.35 -25.35 -34.35
CA ASN A 55 14.81 -26.55 -35.08
C ASN A 55 13.79 -27.71 -35.01
N THR A 56 13.22 -28.01 -36.18
CA THR A 56 13.08 -29.34 -36.81
C THR A 56 12.36 -30.50 -36.07
N LYS A 57 11.26 -30.94 -36.72
CA LYS A 57 10.68 -32.30 -36.86
C LYS A 57 9.42 -32.67 -36.05
N GLU A 58 8.30 -32.60 -36.78
CA GLU A 58 7.21 -33.60 -36.96
C GLU A 58 6.58 -34.30 -35.74
N GLY A 59 5.24 -34.23 -35.66
CA GLY A 59 4.44 -35.25 -34.98
C GLY A 59 3.06 -34.81 -34.47
N VAL A 60 2.03 -34.95 -35.31
CA VAL A 60 0.56 -34.78 -35.08
C VAL A 60 0.07 -35.87 -34.08
N ILE A 61 -0.93 -35.68 -33.19
CA ILE A 61 -2.39 -35.89 -33.36
C ILE A 61 -3.18 -35.58 -32.06
N GLU A 62 -4.36 -34.97 -32.25
CA GLU A 62 -5.62 -34.83 -31.47
C GLU A 62 -5.87 -35.73 -30.24
N ALA A 63 -6.31 -35.22 -29.08
CA ALA A 63 -7.63 -34.67 -28.66
C ALA A 63 -8.54 -35.72 -27.97
N GLY A 64 -9.01 -35.40 -26.77
CA GLY A 64 -9.99 -36.18 -26.02
C GLY A 64 -10.44 -35.47 -24.73
N ALA A 65 -11.67 -34.97 -24.75
CA ALA A 65 -12.31 -34.19 -23.70
C ALA A 65 -12.73 -35.06 -22.49
N PHE A 66 -12.59 -34.52 -21.27
CA PHE A 66 -13.28 -35.03 -20.09
C PHE A 66 -14.09 -33.95 -19.39
N GLN A 67 -15.40 -34.20 -19.36
CA GLN A 67 -16.44 -33.51 -18.59
C GLN A 67 -16.25 -33.75 -17.09
N GLY A 68 -16.59 -32.76 -16.25
CA GLY A 68 -16.71 -32.99 -14.81
C GLY A 68 -17.04 -31.75 -13.96
N SER A 69 -18.33 -31.39 -13.93
CA SER A 69 -19.12 -30.66 -12.91
C SER A 69 -18.63 -29.35 -12.23
N PRO A 70 -19.51 -28.32 -12.14
CA PRO A 70 -19.23 -27.09 -11.42
C PRO A 70 -19.61 -27.20 -9.93
N ALA A 71 -18.68 -26.86 -9.04
CA ALA A 71 -18.99 -26.58 -7.63
C ALA A 71 -19.21 -25.07 -7.43
N PRO A 72 -20.16 -24.65 -6.57
CA PRO A 72 -20.57 -23.25 -6.43
C PRO A 72 -19.52 -22.41 -5.68
N PRO A 73 -19.48 -21.08 -5.90
CA PRO A 73 -18.46 -20.21 -5.33
C PRO A 73 -18.74 -19.95 -3.84
N LEU A 74 -17.77 -20.24 -2.99
CA LEU A 74 -17.74 -19.80 -1.60
C LEU A 74 -17.68 -18.26 -1.53
N PRO A 75 -18.40 -17.60 -0.60
CA PRO A 75 -18.36 -16.16 -0.48
C PRO A 75 -17.05 -15.74 0.21
N SER A 76 -16.13 -15.15 -0.56
CA SER A 76 -14.93 -14.51 -0.02
C SER A 76 -15.33 -13.17 0.61
N VAL A 77 -15.71 -13.22 1.88
CA VAL A 77 -15.93 -12.04 2.72
C VAL A 77 -14.66 -11.78 3.52
N MET A 78 -13.70 -11.08 2.93
CA MET A 78 -12.61 -10.45 3.65
C MET A 78 -12.85 -8.93 3.64
N SER A 79 -13.53 -8.47 4.69
CA SER A 79 -13.71 -7.04 4.96
C SER A 79 -12.36 -6.41 5.38
N PRO A 80 -12.02 -5.21 4.90
CA PRO A 80 -10.77 -4.54 5.27
C PRO A 80 -10.83 -4.02 6.70
N SER A 81 -9.73 -4.23 7.43
CA SER A 81 -9.52 -3.77 8.80
C SER A 81 -9.74 -2.26 8.95
N ARG A 82 -10.65 -1.89 9.85
CA ARG A 82 -10.85 -0.51 10.31
C ARG A 82 -9.73 -0.14 11.28
N VAL A 83 -8.90 0.81 10.86
CA VAL A 83 -7.95 1.53 11.72
C VAL A 83 -8.69 2.72 12.37
N ALA A 84 -8.29 3.00 13.61
CA ALA A 84 -8.54 4.20 14.43
C ALA A 84 -9.84 4.29 15.28
N ALA A 85 -9.60 4.65 16.54
CA ALA A 85 -10.51 5.22 17.55
C ALA A 85 -11.65 4.33 18.09
N SER A 86 -11.39 3.62 19.20
CA SER A 86 -12.37 3.35 20.27
C SER A 86 -11.65 2.70 21.46
N ARG A 87 -11.07 3.52 22.34
CA ARG A 87 -10.69 3.11 23.70
C ARG A 87 -11.42 4.05 24.67
N LEU A 88 -12.15 3.45 25.61
CA LEU A 88 -12.76 4.07 26.79
C LEU A 88 -14.11 4.80 26.61
N ALA A 89 -15.18 4.09 26.22
CA ALA A 89 -16.56 4.35 26.68
C ALA A 89 -17.54 3.48 25.90
N GLN A 90 -18.16 2.49 26.55
CA GLN A 90 -19.46 1.87 26.23
C GLN A 90 -19.50 0.44 26.81
N GLN A 91 -19.99 0.33 28.05
CA GLN A 91 -20.69 -0.85 28.57
C GLN A 91 -21.16 -0.49 29.98
N GLY A 92 -22.42 -0.07 30.08
CA GLY A 92 -22.99 0.41 31.34
C GLY A 92 -24.30 1.12 31.10
N SER A 93 -25.29 0.43 30.54
CA SER A 93 -26.71 0.80 30.57
C SER A 93 -27.48 -0.41 30.06
N ASP A 94 -28.13 -1.13 30.98
CA ASP A 94 -29.44 -1.78 30.79
C ASP A 94 -29.72 -2.68 32.01
N LEU A 95 -30.21 -2.05 33.08
CA LEU A 95 -30.93 -2.75 34.15
C LEU A 95 -32.28 -2.07 34.31
N ILE A 96 -33.28 -2.69 33.69
CA ILE A 96 -34.70 -2.42 33.84
C ILE A 96 -35.14 -2.99 35.20
N VAL A 97 -35.74 -2.13 36.01
CA VAL A 97 -36.48 -2.47 37.24
C VAL A 97 -37.94 -2.77 36.85
N PRO A 98 -38.58 -3.80 37.42
CA PRO A 98 -39.78 -3.49 38.20
C PRO A 98 -39.97 -4.31 39.50
N ALA A 99 -40.41 -3.55 40.50
CA ALA A 99 -41.20 -3.80 41.71
C ALA A 99 -41.79 -5.19 42.05
N GLY A 100 -41.79 -5.45 43.36
CA GLY A 100 -42.70 -6.34 44.13
C GLY A 100 -42.01 -7.63 44.60
N GLY A 101 -42.04 -8.08 45.85
CA GLY A 101 -42.69 -7.72 47.10
C GLY A 101 -42.51 -8.93 48.05
N GLN A 102 -42.60 -8.70 49.37
CA GLN A 102 -42.76 -9.68 50.46
C GLN A 102 -41.53 -10.41 51.07
N ARG A 103 -40.98 -9.77 52.10
CA ARG A 103 -40.79 -10.23 53.51
C ARG A 103 -41.05 -11.72 53.84
N THR A 104 -40.01 -12.44 54.30
CA THR A 104 -39.99 -13.35 55.49
C THR A 104 -38.54 -13.80 55.80
N GLN A 105 -37.95 -13.30 56.89
CA GLN A 105 -37.45 -14.06 58.05
C GLN A 105 -36.82 -15.45 57.78
N THR A 106 -35.49 -15.59 57.96
CA THR A 106 -34.85 -16.31 59.11
C THR A 106 -33.44 -16.86 58.76
N LYS A 107 -32.54 -16.73 59.75
CA LYS A 107 -31.42 -17.64 60.11
C LYS A 107 -30.13 -17.68 59.26
N SER A 108 -29.14 -16.91 59.74
CA SER A 108 -27.79 -17.33 60.14
C SER A 108 -27.09 -18.46 59.36
N GLY A 109 -26.11 -18.08 58.54
CA GLY A 109 -25.06 -18.91 57.95
C GLY A 109 -23.87 -18.02 57.52
N PRO A 110 -22.61 -18.51 57.56
CA PRO A 110 -21.41 -17.67 57.58
C PRO A 110 -21.20 -16.91 56.27
N VAL A 111 -20.79 -15.64 56.40
CA VAL A 111 -20.46 -14.74 55.29
C VAL A 111 -19.25 -15.29 54.54
N ILE A 112 -19.50 -15.92 53.40
CA ILE A 112 -18.51 -16.16 52.36
C ILE A 112 -18.24 -14.79 51.73
N LEU A 113 -17.07 -14.22 52.01
CA LEU A 113 -16.60 -13.00 51.34
C LEU A 113 -16.38 -13.33 49.87
N ALA A 114 -17.38 -12.96 49.07
CA ALA A 114 -17.37 -13.01 47.63
C ALA A 114 -16.27 -12.09 47.09
N ASP A 115 -15.36 -12.73 46.35
CA ASP A 115 -14.74 -12.29 45.10
C ASP A 115 -14.28 -10.82 45.01
N GLU A 116 -12.97 -10.64 44.87
CA GLU A 116 -12.33 -9.35 44.56
C GLU A 116 -12.97 -8.74 43.31
N ILE A 117 -13.95 -7.85 43.51
CA ILE A 117 -14.41 -6.92 42.48
C ILE A 117 -13.25 -5.94 42.25
N LYS A 118 -12.27 -6.34 41.43
CA LYS A 118 -11.20 -5.45 40.95
C LYS A 118 -11.86 -4.27 40.27
N ASN A 119 -11.82 -3.13 40.96
CA ASN A 119 -12.42 -1.89 40.50
C ASN A 119 -11.84 -1.54 39.11
N PRO A 120 -12.65 -1.47 38.04
CA PRO A 120 -12.17 -1.19 36.68
C PRO A 120 -11.34 0.09 36.57
N ALA A 121 -11.57 1.07 37.47
CA ALA A 121 -10.77 2.28 37.52
C ALA A 121 -9.32 2.02 37.99
N MET A 122 -9.11 1.10 38.93
CA MET A 122 -7.77 0.73 39.41
C MET A 122 -6.98 -0.02 38.34
N GLU A 123 -7.61 -0.93 37.60
CA GLU A 123 -6.95 -1.64 36.49
C GLU A 123 -6.50 -0.70 35.39
N LYS A 124 -7.33 0.31 35.05
CA LYS A 124 -6.96 1.36 34.10
C LYS A 124 -5.78 2.19 34.60
N LEU A 125 -5.78 2.55 35.88
CA LEU A 125 -4.68 3.31 36.48
C LEU A 125 -3.37 2.51 36.45
N GLU A 126 -3.41 1.23 36.80
CA GLU A 126 -2.25 0.34 36.74
C GLU A 126 -1.75 0.14 35.30
N LEU A 127 -2.66 0.04 34.32
CA LEU A 127 -2.29 -0.03 32.91
C LEU A 127 -1.57 1.26 32.47
N VAL A 128 -2.06 2.43 32.88
CA VAL A 128 -1.41 3.73 32.60
C VAL A 128 -0.05 3.80 33.28
N ARG A 129 0.08 3.34 34.52
CA ARG A 129 1.35 3.29 35.27
C ARG A 129 2.37 2.38 34.59
N LYS A 130 1.95 1.18 34.17
CA LYS A 130 2.82 0.24 33.45
C LYS A 130 3.25 0.80 32.11
N TRP A 131 2.32 1.40 31.37
CA TRP A 131 2.62 2.05 30.09
C TRP A 131 3.59 3.22 30.26
N SER A 132 3.39 4.10 31.24
CA SER A 132 4.26 5.27 31.44
C SER A 132 5.68 4.85 31.84
N LEU A 133 5.83 3.87 32.72
CA LEU A 133 7.13 3.33 33.10
C LEU A 133 7.83 2.65 31.91
N ASN A 134 7.10 1.86 31.12
CA ASN A 134 7.65 1.21 29.94
C ASN A 134 8.11 2.23 28.89
N THR A 135 7.30 3.25 28.63
CA THR A 135 7.63 4.35 27.72
C THR A 135 8.87 5.10 28.18
N TYR A 136 9.00 5.38 29.49
CA TYR A 136 10.20 5.99 30.07
C TYR A 136 11.45 5.13 29.82
N LYS A 137 11.39 3.82 30.16
CA LYS A 137 12.50 2.88 29.95
C LYS A 137 12.94 2.83 28.49
N CYS A 138 11.99 2.70 27.56
CA CYS A 138 12.25 2.66 26.13
C CYS A 138 12.85 3.99 25.63
N THR A 139 12.33 5.13 26.08
CA THR A 139 12.84 6.45 25.71
C THR A 139 14.28 6.63 26.19
N ARG A 140 14.57 6.23 27.45
CA ARG A 140 15.93 6.25 28.00
C ARG A 140 16.87 5.35 27.17
N GLN A 141 16.42 4.15 26.80
CA GLN A 141 17.19 3.23 25.94
C GLN A 141 17.50 3.87 24.58
N ILE A 142 16.51 4.44 23.89
CA ILE A 142 16.70 5.12 22.60
C ILE A 142 17.70 6.28 22.71
N ILE A 143 17.60 7.09 23.76
CA ILE A 143 18.53 8.21 23.98
C ILE A 143 19.94 7.69 24.25
N SER A 144 20.08 6.65 25.09
CA SER A 144 21.37 6.02 25.39
C SER A 144 22.02 5.45 24.12
N GLU A 145 21.27 4.77 23.26
CA GLU A 145 21.76 4.27 21.96
C GLU A 145 22.23 5.42 21.06
N LYS A 146 21.42 6.49 20.91
CA LYS A 146 21.77 7.65 20.08
C LYS A 146 23.01 8.41 20.57
N LEU A 147 23.25 8.41 21.88
CA LEU A 147 24.45 9.01 22.49
C LEU A 147 25.67 8.07 22.49
N GLY A 148 25.55 6.85 21.95
CA GLY A 148 26.61 5.85 21.92
C GLY A 148 26.97 5.26 23.29
N ARG A 149 26.08 5.40 24.28
CA ARG A 149 26.27 4.89 25.65
C ARG A 149 25.49 3.60 25.93
N GLY A 150 24.43 3.35 25.16
CA GLY A 150 23.59 2.15 25.28
C GLY A 150 24.04 1.06 24.31
N SER A 151 24.06 -0.18 24.77
CA SER A 151 24.21 -1.35 23.91
C SER A 151 22.89 -1.65 23.19
N ARG A 152 22.99 -1.90 21.88
CA ARG A 152 21.86 -2.17 20.98
C ARG A 152 21.92 -3.60 20.47
N THR A 153 20.79 -4.29 20.47
CA THR A 153 20.67 -5.59 19.80
C THR A 153 20.62 -5.40 18.29
N VAL A 154 21.41 -6.16 17.54
CA VAL A 154 21.56 -6.03 16.08
C VAL A 154 21.36 -7.39 15.41
N ASP A 155 20.56 -7.43 14.34
CA ASP A 155 20.46 -8.56 13.42
C ASP A 155 20.78 -8.07 12.01
N LEU A 156 22.05 -8.21 11.60
CA LEU A 156 22.56 -7.63 10.37
C LEU A 156 21.82 -8.13 9.12
N GLU A 157 21.46 -9.41 9.09
CA GLU A 157 20.77 -10.02 7.96
C GLU A 157 19.34 -9.51 7.85
N LEU A 158 18.62 -9.48 8.98
CA LEU A 158 17.25 -9.00 9.00
C LEU A 158 17.17 -7.49 8.73
N GLU A 159 18.10 -6.70 9.27
CA GLU A 159 18.19 -5.26 9.01
C GLU A 159 18.45 -4.97 7.52
N ALA A 160 19.36 -5.72 6.88
CA ALA A 160 19.61 -5.58 5.44
C ALA A 160 18.35 -5.88 4.60
N GLN A 161 17.61 -6.95 4.94
CA GLN A 161 16.35 -7.28 4.25
C GLN A 161 15.27 -6.20 4.45
N ILE A 162 15.15 -5.65 5.66
CA ILE A 162 14.23 -4.54 5.97
C ILE A 162 14.58 -3.29 5.16
N ASP A 163 15.86 -2.95 5.04
CA ASP A 163 16.30 -1.79 4.28
C ASP A 163 16.03 -1.95 2.78
N ILE A 164 16.27 -3.14 2.23
CA ILE A 164 15.89 -3.48 0.84
C ILE A 164 14.37 -3.34 0.66
N LEU A 165 13.56 -3.81 1.61
CA LEU A 165 12.10 -3.67 1.54
C LEU A 165 11.68 -2.19 1.51
N ARG A 166 12.24 -1.36 2.40
CA ARG A 166 11.95 0.08 2.49
C ARG A 166 12.33 0.82 1.21
N ASP A 167 13.49 0.50 0.64
CA ASP A 167 13.95 1.07 -0.63
C ASP A 167 13.07 0.64 -1.81
N ASN A 168 12.75 -0.66 -1.88
CA ASN A 168 11.84 -1.19 -2.91
C ASN A 168 10.45 -0.54 -2.84
N LYS A 169 9.90 -0.32 -1.64
CA LYS A 169 8.61 0.40 -1.49
C LYS A 169 8.67 1.77 -2.16
N LYS A 170 9.69 2.58 -1.85
CA LYS A 170 9.86 3.93 -2.44
C LYS A 170 9.97 3.87 -3.97
N LYS A 171 10.70 2.90 -4.50
CA LYS A 171 10.84 2.69 -5.94
C LYS A 171 9.50 2.34 -6.59
N TYR A 172 8.70 1.47 -5.97
CA TYR A 172 7.38 1.11 -6.47
C TYR A 172 6.36 2.25 -6.35
N GLU A 173 6.42 3.07 -5.30
CA GLU A 173 5.62 4.30 -5.18
C GLU A 173 5.94 5.29 -6.31
N ASN A 174 7.23 5.44 -6.67
CA ASN A 174 7.62 6.26 -7.81
C ASN A 174 7.07 5.71 -9.13
N ILE A 175 7.14 4.39 -9.35
CA ILE A 175 6.52 3.76 -10.53
C ILE A 175 5.01 4.02 -10.56
N LEU A 176 4.34 3.90 -9.42
CA LEU A 176 2.91 4.17 -9.31
C LEU A 176 2.57 5.61 -9.68
N LYS A 177 3.34 6.59 -9.16
CA LYS A 177 3.18 8.01 -9.48
C LYS A 177 3.36 8.28 -10.98
N LEU A 178 4.39 7.69 -11.59
CA LEU A 178 4.66 7.82 -13.02
C LEU A 178 3.54 7.19 -13.87
N ALA A 179 3.06 6.00 -13.49
CA ALA A 179 1.96 5.33 -14.18
C ALA A 179 0.64 6.13 -14.07
N GLN A 180 0.34 6.72 -12.91
CA GLN A 180 -0.81 7.61 -12.72
C GLN A 180 -0.70 8.86 -13.60
N THR A 181 0.48 9.48 -13.65
CA THR A 181 0.76 10.62 -14.52
C THR A 181 0.54 10.25 -16.00
N LEU A 182 1.07 9.10 -16.43
CA LEU A 182 0.88 8.57 -17.78
C LEU A 182 -0.60 8.32 -18.09
N SER A 183 -1.36 7.74 -17.16
CA SER A 183 -2.81 7.51 -17.31
C SER A 183 -3.57 8.83 -17.50
N THR A 184 -3.28 9.84 -16.68
CA THR A 184 -3.91 11.17 -16.80
C THR A 184 -3.58 11.84 -18.14
N GLN A 185 -2.31 11.80 -18.55
CA GLN A 185 -1.88 12.37 -19.83
C GLN A 185 -2.51 11.64 -21.02
N LEU A 186 -2.55 10.31 -20.99
CA LEU A 186 -3.20 9.51 -22.02
C LEU A 186 -4.70 9.80 -22.10
N PHE A 187 -5.38 9.91 -20.96
CA PHE A 187 -6.80 10.27 -20.93
C PHE A 187 -7.07 11.63 -21.59
N GLN A 188 -6.26 12.65 -21.26
CA GLN A 188 -6.36 13.96 -21.89
C GLN A 188 -6.07 13.90 -23.40
N MET A 189 -5.03 13.18 -23.80
CA MET A 189 -4.68 12.99 -25.21
C MET A 189 -5.82 12.33 -25.99
N VAL A 190 -6.40 11.24 -25.47
CA VAL A 190 -7.53 10.54 -26.09
C VAL A 190 -8.76 11.44 -26.22
N HIS A 191 -9.03 12.28 -25.21
CA HIS A 191 -10.11 13.26 -25.27
C HIS A 191 -9.89 14.28 -26.39
N THR A 192 -8.68 14.85 -26.49
CA THR A 192 -8.32 15.79 -27.56
C THR A 192 -8.36 15.13 -28.94
N GLN A 193 -7.92 13.87 -29.06
CA GLN A 193 -8.02 13.11 -30.32
C GLN A 193 -9.47 12.97 -30.80
N ARG A 194 -10.43 12.72 -29.89
CA ARG A 194 -11.86 12.70 -30.26
C ARG A 194 -12.32 14.04 -30.80
N GLN A 195 -12.05 15.13 -30.07
CA GLN A 195 -12.46 16.48 -30.48
C GLN A 195 -11.86 16.87 -31.83
N LEU A 196 -10.59 16.52 -32.04
CA LEU A 196 -9.90 16.75 -33.32
C LEU A 196 -10.51 15.91 -34.45
N GLY A 197 -10.83 14.64 -34.18
CA GLY A 197 -11.51 13.76 -35.12
C GLY A 197 -12.91 14.25 -35.50
N ASP A 198 -13.65 14.82 -34.55
CA ASP A 198 -14.97 15.40 -34.80
C ASP A 198 -14.88 16.69 -35.62
N ALA A 199 -13.89 17.55 -35.34
CA ALA A 199 -13.64 18.75 -36.13
C ALA A 199 -13.26 18.42 -37.58
N PHE A 200 -12.41 17.41 -37.79
CA PHE A 200 -12.08 16.93 -39.14
C PHE A 200 -13.29 16.32 -39.84
N ALA A 201 -14.13 15.54 -39.14
CA ALA A 201 -15.34 14.99 -39.73
C ALA A 201 -16.32 16.09 -40.18
N ASP A 202 -16.48 17.14 -39.37
CA ASP A 202 -17.31 18.30 -39.71
C ASP A 202 -16.79 19.05 -40.95
N LEU A 203 -15.47 19.26 -41.04
CA LEU A 203 -14.84 19.90 -42.21
C LEU A 203 -14.91 19.03 -43.47
N SER A 204 -14.78 17.71 -43.32
CA SER A 204 -14.94 16.75 -44.43
C SER A 204 -16.32 16.86 -45.08
N LEU A 205 -17.37 17.07 -44.29
CA LEU A 205 -18.74 17.23 -44.81
C LEU A 205 -18.99 18.60 -45.47
N LYS A 206 -18.18 19.61 -45.14
CA LYS A 206 -18.38 21.00 -45.58
C LYS A 206 -17.46 21.42 -46.73
N SER A 207 -16.31 20.76 -46.90
CA SER A 207 -15.32 21.09 -47.93
C SER A 207 -15.29 20.00 -49.01
N LEU A 208 -15.90 20.29 -50.17
CA LEU A 208 -15.86 19.36 -51.31
C LEU A 208 -14.44 19.10 -51.82
N GLU A 209 -13.59 20.13 -51.82
CA GLU A 209 -12.22 20.06 -52.34
C GLU A 209 -11.26 19.29 -51.41
N LEU A 210 -11.53 19.26 -50.10
CA LEU A 210 -10.68 18.62 -49.08
C LEU A 210 -11.40 17.48 -48.34
N HIS A 211 -12.50 16.99 -48.91
CA HIS A 211 -13.38 16.00 -48.28
C HIS A 211 -12.59 14.76 -47.84
N GLU A 212 -11.75 14.24 -48.74
CA GLU A 212 -10.96 13.03 -48.52
C GLU A 212 -9.88 13.23 -47.45
N GLU A 213 -9.15 14.34 -47.51
CA GLU A 213 -8.08 14.68 -46.58
C GLU A 213 -8.62 14.82 -45.15
N PHE A 214 -9.71 15.57 -45.00
CA PHE A 214 -10.37 15.72 -43.71
C PHE A 214 -10.97 14.40 -43.22
N GLY A 215 -11.65 13.63 -44.09
CA GLY A 215 -12.25 12.36 -43.75
C GLY A 215 -11.22 11.34 -43.26
N TYR A 216 -10.10 11.23 -43.96
CA TYR A 216 -9.01 10.33 -43.60
C TYR A 216 -8.37 10.68 -42.25
N ASN A 217 -8.16 11.97 -41.98
CA ASN A 217 -7.65 12.44 -40.69
C ASN A 217 -8.68 12.20 -39.56
N ALA A 218 -9.96 12.41 -39.83
CA ALA A 218 -11.03 12.13 -38.87
C ALA A 218 -11.03 10.67 -38.43
N ASP A 219 -10.98 9.75 -39.40
CA ASP A 219 -10.96 8.31 -39.14
C ASP A 219 -9.71 7.88 -38.38
N THR A 220 -8.55 8.45 -38.73
CA THR A 220 -7.29 8.18 -38.02
C THR A 220 -7.38 8.60 -36.55
N GLN A 221 -7.88 9.81 -36.26
CA GLN A 221 -8.03 10.27 -34.89
C GLN A 221 -9.05 9.46 -34.08
N LYS A 222 -10.17 9.06 -34.70
CA LYS A 222 -11.18 8.19 -34.06
C LYS A 222 -10.63 6.81 -33.73
N LEU A 223 -9.84 6.22 -34.63
CA LEU A 223 -9.17 4.94 -34.39
C LEU A 223 -8.15 5.04 -33.25
N LEU A 224 -7.28 6.05 -33.27
CA LEU A 224 -6.29 6.28 -32.21
C LEU A 224 -6.95 6.47 -30.85
N ALA A 225 -8.05 7.24 -30.80
CA ALA A 225 -8.80 7.45 -29.58
C ALA A 225 -9.41 6.15 -29.04
N LYS A 226 -10.01 5.31 -29.92
CA LYS A 226 -10.58 4.00 -29.53
C LYS A 226 -9.51 3.04 -28.99
N ASN A 227 -8.38 2.93 -29.68
CA ASN A 227 -7.26 2.10 -29.21
C ASN A 227 -6.68 2.65 -27.91
N GLY A 228 -6.65 3.98 -27.75
CA GLY A 228 -6.22 4.67 -26.54
C GLY A 228 -7.10 4.38 -25.32
N GLU A 229 -8.41 4.24 -25.47
CA GLU A 229 -9.30 3.81 -24.38
C GLU A 229 -8.95 2.42 -23.85
N THR A 230 -8.64 1.50 -24.76
CA THR A 230 -8.25 0.13 -24.40
C THR A 230 -6.95 0.15 -23.62
N LEU A 231 -5.96 0.92 -24.08
CA LEU A 231 -4.70 1.10 -23.38
C LEU A 231 -4.90 1.75 -22.00
N LEU A 232 -5.76 2.76 -21.90
CA LEU A 232 -6.08 3.43 -20.64
C LEU A 232 -6.66 2.44 -19.61
N GLY A 233 -7.54 1.53 -20.05
CA GLY A 233 -8.05 0.44 -19.21
C GLY A 233 -6.94 -0.46 -18.66
N ALA A 234 -5.99 -0.85 -19.51
CA ALA A 234 -4.85 -1.68 -19.11
C ALA A 234 -3.91 -0.96 -18.13
N ILE A 235 -3.60 0.32 -18.36
CA ILE A 235 -2.77 1.12 -17.46
C ILE A 235 -3.46 1.30 -16.10
N ASN A 236 -4.76 1.57 -16.08
CA ASN A 236 -5.50 1.69 -14.82
C ASN A 236 -5.56 0.36 -14.04
N PHE A 237 -5.67 -0.78 -14.74
CA PHE A 237 -5.57 -2.10 -14.11
C PHE A 237 -4.19 -2.35 -13.49
N PHE A 238 -3.11 -1.97 -14.19
CA PHE A 238 -1.75 -2.00 -13.66
C PHE A 238 -1.61 -1.13 -12.40
N ILE A 239 -2.08 0.12 -12.44
CA ILE A 239 -2.06 1.06 -11.31
C ILE A 239 -2.77 0.46 -10.10
N ALA A 240 -3.98 -0.08 -10.27
CA ALA A 240 -4.76 -0.67 -9.19
C ALA A 240 -4.04 -1.88 -8.54
N SER A 241 -3.45 -2.74 -9.36
CA SER A 241 -2.71 -3.92 -8.93
C SER A 241 -1.45 -3.55 -8.14
N VAL A 242 -0.62 -2.65 -8.69
CA VAL A 242 0.61 -2.20 -8.02
C VAL A 242 0.30 -1.40 -6.76
N ASN A 243 -0.73 -0.56 -6.77
CA ASN A 243 -1.19 0.16 -5.58
C ASN A 243 -1.59 -0.80 -4.45
N THR A 244 -2.24 -1.92 -4.76
CA THR A 244 -2.57 -2.95 -3.76
C THR A 244 -1.31 -3.59 -3.18
N LEU A 245 -0.34 -3.97 -4.03
CA LEU A 245 0.93 -4.52 -3.58
C LEU A 245 1.67 -3.54 -2.63
N VAL A 246 1.76 -2.27 -3.01
CA VAL A 246 2.53 -1.26 -2.28
C VAL A 246 1.84 -0.79 -1.01
N ASN A 247 0.58 -0.36 -1.11
CA ASN A 247 -0.13 0.31 -0.02
C ASN A 247 -0.94 -0.64 0.88
N LYS A 248 -1.01 -1.93 0.54
CA LYS A 248 -1.62 -2.95 1.41
C LYS A 248 -0.63 -4.05 1.78
N THR A 249 -0.09 -4.77 0.80
CA THR A 249 0.74 -5.96 1.08
C THR A 249 2.09 -5.62 1.71
N ILE A 250 2.82 -4.67 1.12
CA ILE A 250 4.10 -4.19 1.66
C ILE A 250 3.88 -3.44 2.99
N GLU A 251 2.85 -2.60 3.08
CA GLU A 251 2.56 -1.86 4.31
C GLU A 251 2.22 -2.79 5.49
N ASP A 252 1.47 -3.88 5.28
CA ASP A 252 1.21 -4.89 6.33
C ASP A 252 2.51 -5.51 6.86
N THR A 253 3.47 -5.80 5.97
CA THR A 253 4.79 -6.32 6.38
C THR A 253 5.58 -5.25 7.15
N LEU A 254 5.57 -3.99 6.68
CA LEU A 254 6.22 -2.89 7.39
C LEU A 254 5.60 -2.59 8.76
N MET A 255 4.30 -2.83 8.93
CA MET A 255 3.66 -2.74 10.25
C MET A 255 4.22 -3.78 11.23
N THR A 256 4.49 -5.01 10.77
CA THR A 256 5.18 -6.03 11.58
C THR A 256 6.64 -5.66 11.84
N VAL A 257 7.34 -5.06 10.89
CA VAL A 257 8.70 -4.51 11.11
C VAL A 257 8.69 -3.44 12.22
N LYS A 258 7.73 -2.51 12.22
CA LYS A 258 7.59 -1.50 13.29
C LYS A 258 7.37 -2.15 14.67
N GLN A 259 6.59 -3.24 14.73
CA GLN A 259 6.37 -4.00 15.96
C GLN A 259 7.65 -4.71 16.45
N TYR A 260 8.42 -5.28 15.53
CA TYR A 260 9.74 -5.87 15.81
C TYR A 260 10.73 -4.83 16.35
N GLU A 261 10.85 -3.68 15.70
CA GLU A 261 11.73 -2.59 16.14
C GLU A 261 11.34 -2.08 17.54
N SER A 262 10.04 -1.97 17.82
CA SER A 262 9.53 -1.63 19.16
C SER A 262 9.86 -2.72 20.19
N ALA A 263 9.71 -4.00 19.84
CA ALA A 263 10.02 -5.11 20.73
C ALA A 263 11.53 -5.20 21.03
N ARG A 264 12.39 -4.87 20.06
CA ARG A 264 13.85 -4.77 20.23
C ARG A 264 14.21 -3.71 21.28
N ILE A 265 13.65 -2.51 21.16
CA ILE A 265 13.90 -1.41 22.10
C ILE A 265 13.44 -1.79 23.51
N GLU A 266 12.27 -2.41 23.65
CA GLU A 266 11.81 -2.91 24.94
C GLU A 266 12.78 -3.96 25.49
N TYR A 267 13.15 -4.96 24.70
CA TYR A 267 14.11 -5.99 25.10
C TYR A 267 15.42 -5.39 25.61
N ASP A 268 16.03 -4.47 24.86
CA ASP A 268 17.27 -3.80 25.26
C ASP A 268 17.11 -2.96 26.53
N ALA A 269 15.96 -2.30 26.72
CA ALA A 269 15.68 -1.52 27.92
C ALA A 269 15.60 -2.40 29.18
N TYR A 270 14.89 -3.54 29.13
CA TYR A 270 14.79 -4.46 30.27
C TYR A 270 16.07 -5.27 30.50
N ARG A 271 16.84 -5.56 29.44
CA ARG A 271 18.19 -6.13 29.56
C ARG A 271 19.11 -5.18 30.33
N THR A 272 19.15 -3.91 29.94
CA THR A 272 19.98 -2.88 30.58
C THR A 272 19.58 -2.67 32.04
N ASP A 273 18.28 -2.61 32.36
CA ASP A 273 17.80 -2.51 33.75
C ASP A 273 18.26 -3.69 34.62
N LEU A 274 18.18 -4.91 34.08
CA LEU A 274 18.64 -6.12 34.79
C LEU A 274 20.15 -6.09 35.02
N GLU A 275 20.92 -5.65 34.02
CA GLU A 275 22.38 -5.46 34.14
C GLU A 275 22.71 -4.42 35.21
N GLU A 276 22.03 -3.26 35.21
CA GLU A 276 22.19 -2.20 36.21
C GLU A 276 21.88 -2.70 37.64
N LEU A 277 20.76 -3.42 37.82
CA LEU A 277 20.39 -3.99 39.12
C LEU A 277 21.39 -5.04 39.60
N ASN A 278 21.98 -5.82 38.68
CA ASN A 278 22.95 -6.85 39.02
C ASN A 278 24.30 -6.30 39.52
N LEU A 279 24.62 -5.03 39.23
CA LEU A 279 25.77 -4.31 39.79
C LEU A 279 25.54 -3.82 41.23
N GLY A 280 24.28 -3.84 41.70
CA GLY A 280 23.90 -3.45 43.05
C GLY A 280 24.22 -4.50 44.14
N PRO A 281 24.08 -4.13 45.42
CA PRO A 281 24.29 -5.05 46.54
C PRO A 281 23.27 -6.20 46.54
N ARG A 282 23.67 -7.37 47.05
CA ARG A 282 22.82 -8.57 47.16
C ARG A 282 22.13 -8.65 48.53
N ASP A 283 21.41 -7.59 48.88
CA ASP A 283 20.66 -7.50 50.14
C ASP A 283 19.19 -7.95 50.00
N ALA A 284 18.51 -8.07 51.14
CA ALA A 284 17.12 -8.51 51.21
C ALA A 284 16.13 -7.60 50.46
N ASN A 285 16.48 -6.34 50.19
CA ASN A 285 15.62 -5.38 49.48
C ASN A 285 15.85 -5.41 47.97
N THR A 286 17.04 -5.79 47.54
CA THR A 286 17.48 -5.77 46.14
C THR A 286 17.22 -7.10 45.46
N LEU A 287 17.38 -8.23 46.17
CA LEU A 287 17.16 -9.56 45.62
C LEU A 287 15.75 -9.73 44.99
N PRO A 288 14.63 -9.33 45.63
CA PRO A 288 13.30 -9.44 45.02
C PRO A 288 13.15 -8.59 43.76
N LYS A 289 13.82 -7.42 43.68
CA LYS A 289 13.78 -6.55 42.50
C LYS A 289 14.54 -7.17 41.32
N ILE A 290 15.68 -7.83 41.61
CA ILE A 290 16.44 -8.56 40.60
C ILE A 290 15.61 -9.73 40.06
N GLU A 291 14.97 -10.51 40.93
CA GLU A 291 14.09 -11.61 40.53
C GLU A 291 12.93 -11.13 39.65
N GLN A 292 12.26 -10.05 40.05
CA GLN A 292 11.20 -9.44 39.24
C GLN A 292 11.73 -8.94 37.88
N SER A 293 12.90 -8.30 37.86
CA SER A 293 13.53 -7.81 36.63
C SER A 293 13.94 -8.96 35.71
N GLN A 294 14.37 -10.09 36.27
CA GLN A 294 14.71 -11.30 35.52
C GLN A 294 13.49 -11.86 34.79
N HIS A 295 12.33 -11.93 35.45
CA HIS A 295 11.08 -12.36 34.83
C HIS A 295 10.65 -11.41 33.69
N LEU A 296 10.72 -10.09 33.92
CA LEU A 296 10.38 -9.09 32.91
C LEU A 296 11.32 -9.15 31.70
N PHE A 297 12.63 -9.29 31.94
CA PHE A 297 13.64 -9.49 30.89
C PHE A 297 13.30 -10.71 30.03
N GLN A 298 13.01 -11.86 30.66
CA GLN A 298 12.67 -13.09 29.93
C GLN A 298 11.41 -12.92 29.07
N ALA A 299 10.36 -12.29 29.62
CA ALA A 299 9.13 -12.02 28.87
C ALA A 299 9.35 -11.10 27.64
N HIS A 300 10.18 -10.06 27.79
CA HIS A 300 10.52 -9.17 26.68
C HIS A 300 11.46 -9.82 25.65
N LYS A 301 12.35 -10.71 26.10
CA LYS A 301 13.19 -11.53 25.21
C LYS A 301 12.33 -12.46 24.34
N GLU A 302 11.38 -13.18 24.93
CA GLU A 302 10.45 -14.04 24.19
C GLU A 302 9.61 -13.26 23.18
N LYS A 303 9.11 -12.08 23.58
CA LYS A 303 8.39 -11.17 22.67
C LYS A 303 9.27 -10.72 21.50
N TYR A 304 10.52 -10.35 21.76
CA TYR A 304 11.48 -9.95 20.73
C TYR A 304 11.78 -11.10 19.75
N ASP A 305 12.10 -12.29 20.27
CA ASP A 305 12.41 -13.47 19.46
C ASP A 305 11.22 -13.89 18.58
N LYS A 306 9.99 -13.80 19.13
CA LYS A 306 8.76 -14.02 18.35
C LYS A 306 8.61 -13.01 17.21
N MET A 307 8.73 -11.71 17.50
CA MET A 307 8.58 -10.67 16.46
C MET A 307 9.67 -10.78 15.39
N ARG A 308 10.90 -11.14 15.79
CA ARG A 308 12.01 -11.40 14.87
C ARG A 308 11.66 -12.53 13.88
N ASN A 309 11.12 -13.63 14.39
CA ASN A 309 10.66 -14.74 13.56
C ASN A 309 9.48 -14.34 12.65
N ASP A 310 8.49 -13.61 13.19
CA ASP A 310 7.33 -13.15 12.44
C ASP A 310 7.73 -12.24 11.27
N VAL A 311 8.68 -11.32 11.46
CA VAL A 311 9.23 -10.49 10.37
C VAL A 311 9.96 -11.36 9.34
N SER A 312 10.83 -12.26 9.76
CA SER A 312 11.57 -13.15 8.85
C SER A 312 10.62 -13.97 7.95
N VAL A 313 9.56 -14.52 8.54
CA VAL A 313 8.54 -15.27 7.81
C VAL A 313 7.74 -14.37 6.86
N LYS A 314 7.27 -13.20 7.32
CA LYS A 314 6.52 -12.26 6.46
C LYS A 314 7.34 -11.76 5.28
N LEU A 315 8.63 -11.46 5.47
CA LEU A 315 9.52 -11.03 4.39
C LEU A 315 9.63 -12.09 3.28
N LYS A 316 9.74 -13.37 3.64
CA LYS A 316 9.77 -14.47 2.67
C LYS A 316 8.46 -14.58 1.88
N PHE A 317 7.32 -14.58 2.57
CA PHE A 317 6.00 -14.61 1.91
C PHE A 317 5.77 -13.39 1.01
N LEU A 318 6.20 -12.21 1.46
CA LEU A 318 6.09 -10.99 0.68
C LEU A 318 6.93 -11.08 -0.59
N GLU A 319 8.16 -11.59 -0.52
CA GLU A 319 9.02 -11.72 -1.71
C GLU A 319 8.38 -12.62 -2.76
N GLU A 320 7.87 -13.79 -2.35
CA GLU A 320 7.15 -14.70 -3.26
C GLU A 320 5.91 -14.05 -3.89
N ASN A 321 5.08 -13.37 -3.08
CA ASN A 321 3.88 -12.69 -3.57
C ASN A 321 4.23 -11.54 -4.52
N LYS A 322 5.21 -10.72 -4.15
CA LYS A 322 5.71 -9.58 -4.91
C LYS A 322 6.18 -10.02 -6.30
N VAL A 323 7.00 -11.07 -6.39
CA VAL A 323 7.48 -11.60 -7.68
C VAL A 323 6.32 -12.06 -8.55
N LYS A 324 5.37 -12.83 -8.00
CA LYS A 324 4.19 -13.31 -8.74
C LYS A 324 3.34 -12.15 -9.28
N VAL A 325 3.02 -11.17 -8.43
CA VAL A 325 2.21 -10.01 -8.81
C VAL A 325 2.94 -9.17 -9.86
N LEU A 326 4.19 -8.77 -9.60
CA LEU A 326 4.92 -7.89 -10.51
C LEU A 326 5.21 -8.56 -11.85
N HIS A 327 5.55 -9.86 -11.88
CA HIS A 327 5.76 -10.57 -13.14
C HIS A 327 4.52 -10.49 -14.04
N ASN A 328 3.35 -10.84 -13.49
CA ASN A 328 2.10 -10.79 -14.24
C ASN A 328 1.76 -9.36 -14.70
N GLN A 329 1.84 -8.38 -13.79
CA GLN A 329 1.46 -7.00 -14.09
C GLN A 329 2.41 -6.33 -15.09
N LEU A 330 3.71 -6.59 -15.00
CA LEU A 330 4.71 -6.03 -15.93
C LEU A 330 4.54 -6.60 -17.34
N VAL A 331 4.25 -7.91 -17.48
CA VAL A 331 3.96 -8.54 -18.77
C VAL A 331 2.69 -7.96 -19.39
N LEU A 332 1.60 -7.85 -18.62
CA LEU A 332 0.34 -7.26 -19.11
C LEU A 332 0.52 -5.79 -19.53
N PHE A 333 1.24 -5.00 -18.74
CA PHE A 333 1.54 -3.61 -19.06
C PHE A 333 2.33 -3.49 -20.37
N HIS A 334 3.40 -4.28 -20.52
CA HIS A 334 4.20 -4.33 -21.74
C HIS A 334 3.36 -4.73 -22.96
N ASN A 335 2.59 -5.82 -22.85
CA ASN A 335 1.76 -6.32 -23.94
C ASN A 335 0.69 -5.30 -24.37
N ALA A 336 0.07 -4.59 -23.43
CA ALA A 336 -0.91 -3.55 -23.73
C ALA A 336 -0.27 -2.37 -24.50
N ILE A 337 0.91 -1.93 -24.07
CA ILE A 337 1.65 -0.86 -24.75
C ILE A 337 2.06 -1.30 -26.17
N ALA A 338 2.64 -2.50 -26.31
CA ALA A 338 3.04 -3.04 -27.60
C ALA A 338 1.83 -3.20 -28.55
N ALA A 339 0.71 -3.74 -28.04
CA ALA A 339 -0.52 -3.90 -28.80
C ALA A 339 -1.12 -2.57 -29.26
N TYR A 340 -1.06 -1.51 -28.43
CA TYR A 340 -1.50 -0.18 -28.83
C TYR A 340 -0.70 0.34 -30.03
N PHE A 341 0.63 0.30 -29.97
CA PHE A 341 1.46 0.78 -31.08
C PHE A 341 1.36 -0.11 -32.33
N ALA A 342 1.36 -1.43 -32.17
CA ALA A 342 1.21 -2.36 -33.29
C ALA A 342 -0.17 -2.24 -33.97
N GLY A 343 -1.24 -2.09 -33.18
CA GLY A 343 -2.60 -1.89 -33.69
C GLY A 343 -2.76 -0.58 -34.47
N ASN A 344 -1.97 0.45 -34.13
CA ASN A 344 -1.94 1.73 -34.83
C ASN A 344 -0.97 1.75 -36.03
N GLN A 345 0.06 0.90 -36.03
CA GLN A 345 1.10 0.84 -37.07
C GLN A 345 0.51 0.60 -38.46
N LYS A 346 -0.46 -0.31 -38.60
CA LYS A 346 -1.07 -0.62 -39.90
C LYS A 346 -1.71 0.61 -40.56
N GLN A 347 -2.37 1.46 -39.77
CA GLN A 347 -2.97 2.69 -40.28
C GLN A 347 -1.87 3.69 -40.67
N LEU A 348 -0.85 3.84 -39.84
CA LEU A 348 0.27 4.73 -40.12
C LEU A 348 1.02 4.33 -41.40
N GLU A 349 1.24 3.04 -41.63
CA GLU A 349 1.85 2.54 -42.86
C GLU A 349 1.00 2.84 -44.11
N GLN A 350 -0.33 2.78 -43.99
CA GLN A 350 -1.23 3.19 -45.06
C GLN A 350 -1.16 4.70 -45.31
N THR A 351 -1.08 5.51 -44.25
CA THR A 351 -0.91 6.97 -44.33
C THR A 351 0.40 7.33 -45.03
N LEU A 352 1.51 6.69 -44.65
CA LEU A 352 2.84 6.96 -45.21
C LEU A 352 2.95 6.61 -46.70
N LYS A 353 2.21 5.59 -47.16
CA LYS A 353 2.13 5.26 -48.58
C LYS A 353 1.44 6.36 -49.39
N GLN A 354 0.46 7.07 -48.81
CA GLN A 354 -0.21 8.18 -49.49
C GLN A 354 0.69 9.43 -49.57
N PHE A 355 1.48 9.72 -48.53
CA PHE A 355 2.42 10.84 -48.54
C PHE A 355 3.55 10.68 -49.58
N HIS A 356 4.09 9.47 -49.75
CA HIS A 356 5.12 9.23 -50.78
C HIS A 356 4.57 9.20 -52.22
N ILE A 357 3.25 9.25 -52.42
CA ILE A 357 2.62 9.32 -53.75
C ILE A 357 2.08 10.73 -54.05
N LYS A 358 1.82 11.58 -53.04
CA LYS A 358 1.29 12.95 -53.22
C LYS A 358 2.28 14.10 -52.92
N LEU A 359 3.55 13.85 -52.60
CA LEU A 359 4.60 14.90 -52.71
C LEU A 359 5.01 15.14 -54.18
N LYS A 360 4.03 15.42 -55.03
CA LYS A 360 4.27 16.25 -56.22
C LYS A 360 4.23 17.70 -55.74
N THR A 361 5.33 18.40 -55.97
CA THR A 361 5.58 19.80 -55.63
C THR A 361 4.33 20.66 -55.85
N PRO A 362 3.81 21.37 -54.83
CA PRO A 362 2.80 22.40 -55.06
C PRO A 362 3.44 23.47 -55.95
N GLY A 363 3.07 23.52 -57.23
CA GLY A 363 3.58 24.53 -58.16
C GLY A 363 3.92 24.08 -59.58
N VAL A 364 3.50 22.90 -60.06
CA VAL A 364 3.87 22.46 -61.44
C VAL A 364 2.70 22.31 -62.42
N ASP A 365 1.43 22.12 -62.02
CA ASP A 365 0.36 21.84 -63.00
C ASP A 365 -0.99 22.55 -62.73
N ALA A 366 -0.98 23.75 -62.14
CA ALA A 366 -2.16 24.63 -62.20
C ALA A 366 -1.94 25.63 -63.36
N PRO A 367 -2.64 25.51 -64.50
CA PRO A 367 -2.53 26.50 -65.56
C PRO A 367 -2.98 27.84 -64.99
N SER A 368 -2.06 28.80 -65.02
CA SER A 368 -2.39 30.19 -64.73
C SER A 368 -3.41 30.63 -65.78
N TRP A 369 -4.57 31.13 -65.36
CA TRP A 369 -5.59 31.70 -66.25
C TRP A 369 -5.00 32.73 -67.25
N LEU A 370 -3.85 33.31 -66.92
CA LEU A 370 -3.09 34.23 -67.76
C LEU A 370 -2.41 33.59 -69.00
N GLU A 371 -2.38 32.27 -69.13
CA GLU A 371 -1.85 31.58 -70.33
C GLU A 371 -2.94 31.24 -71.38
N GLU A 372 -4.20 31.60 -71.15
CA GLU A 372 -5.35 31.36 -72.06
C GLU A 372 -5.82 32.63 -72.85
N GLN A 373 -4.97 33.65 -73.01
CA GLN A 373 -5.19 34.83 -73.87
C GLN A 373 -4.07 34.94 -74.90
#